data_AF-A0A4Q7KJ05-F1
#
_entry.id   AF-A0A4Q7KJ05-F1
#
_cell.length_a   1.000
_cell.length_b   1.000
_cell.length_c   1.000
_cell.angle_alpha   90.00
_cell.angle_beta   90.00
_cell.angle_gamma   90.00
#
_symmetry.space_group_name_H-M   'P 1'
#
loop_
_entity.id
_entity.type
_entity.pdbx_description
1 polymer ?
#
loop_
_entity_poly.entity_id
_entity_poly.type
_entity_poly.pdbx_seq_one_letter_code
_entity_poly.pdbx_strand_id
1 'polypeptide(L)'
;MANEPRRDRLSGMTTPSTNSTTTAFYVQAIASFAVSLVAVGLGIAYLPVDPWVRGFLTVGLLYTVTSAFTLAKCVRDRQQDTYLVSRVDQARLDKLLAEHDPFREPA
;
A
#
# COMPACT_ATOMS: atom_id res chain seq x y z
N MET A 1 -11.57 44.07 29.04
CA MET A 1 -10.39 43.56 28.31
C MET A 1 -9.71 42.50 29.16
N ALA A 2 -10.26 41.29 29.20
CA ALA A 2 -9.58 40.11 29.72
C ALA A 2 -9.69 39.07 28.61
N ASN A 3 -8.60 38.91 27.86
CA ASN A 3 -8.50 38.08 26.67
C ASN A 3 -8.45 36.61 27.09
N GLU A 4 -9.34 35.77 26.54
CA GLU A 4 -9.49 34.36 26.87
C GLU A 4 -8.22 33.53 26.58
N PRO A 5 -7.96 32.45 27.33
CA PRO A 5 -6.88 31.52 27.04
C PRO A 5 -7.25 30.67 25.81
N ARG A 6 -6.66 31.00 24.65
CA ARG A 6 -6.88 30.32 23.37
C ARG A 6 -6.34 28.89 23.38
N ARG A 7 -7.13 27.93 23.90
CA ARG A 7 -6.82 26.50 24.02
C ARG A 7 -7.30 25.65 22.82
N ASP A 8 -7.46 26.25 21.64
CA ASP A 8 -8.19 25.62 20.52
C ASP A 8 -7.29 25.11 19.37
N ARG A 9 -5.98 24.97 19.60
CA ARG A 9 -4.98 24.68 18.54
C ARG A 9 -4.28 23.32 18.70
N LEU A 10 -4.95 22.31 19.25
CA LEU A 10 -4.34 20.99 19.51
C LEU A 10 -4.85 19.80 18.67
N SER A 11 -5.90 19.94 17.84
CA SER A 11 -6.49 18.78 17.15
C SER A 11 -6.22 18.73 15.65
N GLY A 12 -4.94 18.62 15.29
CA GLY A 12 -4.48 18.25 13.94
C GLY A 12 -3.55 17.05 13.92
N MET A 13 -3.54 16.23 14.98
CA MET A 13 -2.75 15.00 15.03
C MET A 13 -3.44 13.96 14.15
N THR A 14 -3.09 13.94 12.86
CA THR A 14 -3.42 12.84 11.96
C THR A 14 -2.71 11.60 12.47
N THR A 15 -3.37 10.84 13.35
CA THR A 15 -2.91 9.53 13.79
C THR A 15 -2.65 8.66 12.56
N PRO A 16 -1.44 8.10 12.39
CA PRO A 16 -1.17 7.21 11.28
C PRO A 16 -2.03 5.97 11.44
N SER A 17 -3.04 5.83 10.59
CA SER A 17 -3.84 4.62 10.47
C SER A 17 -2.91 3.50 9.96
N THR A 18 -2.42 2.68 10.89
CA THR A 18 -1.72 1.45 10.54
C THR A 18 -2.78 0.47 10.04
N ASN A 19 -2.98 0.42 8.72
CA ASN A 19 -3.85 -0.56 8.08
C ASN A 19 -3.21 -1.95 8.18
N SER A 20 -3.42 -2.64 9.30
CA SER A 20 -3.03 -4.04 9.46
C SER A 20 -4.09 -4.92 8.81
N THR A 21 -3.91 -5.22 7.51
CA THR A 21 -4.67 -6.30 6.85
C THR A 21 -4.36 -7.62 7.55
N THR A 22 -5.36 -8.20 8.22
CA THR A 22 -5.24 -9.53 8.83
C THR A 22 -4.98 -10.60 7.76
N THR A 23 -4.16 -11.60 8.08
CA THR A 23 -3.80 -12.71 7.17
C THR A 23 -5.01 -13.38 6.50
N ALA A 24 -6.15 -13.44 7.18
CA ALA A 24 -7.40 -13.98 6.65
C ALA A 24 -7.90 -13.22 5.40
N PHE A 25 -7.91 -11.88 5.43
CA PHE A 25 -8.32 -11.07 4.27
C PHE A 25 -7.36 -11.20 3.09
N TYR A 26 -6.07 -11.36 3.37
CA TYR A 26 -5.06 -11.60 2.34
C TYR A 26 -5.28 -12.94 1.62
N VAL A 27 -5.50 -14.02 2.38
CA VAL A 27 -5.80 -15.35 1.82
C VAL A 27 -7.10 -15.32 1.02
N GLN A 28 -8.15 -14.65 1.53
CA GLN A 28 -9.40 -14.48 0.80
C GLN A 28 -9.21 -13.77 -0.54
N ALA A 29 -8.42 -12.68 -0.57
CA ALA A 29 -8.16 -11.95 -1.81
C ALA A 29 -7.48 -12.84 -2.87
N ILE A 30 -6.50 -13.66 -2.46
CA ILE A 30 -5.84 -14.62 -3.37
C ILE A 30 -6.85 -15.67 -3.87
N ALA A 31 -7.68 -16.21 -2.98
CA ALA A 31 -8.69 -17.19 -3.35
C ALA A 31 -9.71 -16.61 -4.34
N SER A 32 -10.25 -15.41 -4.08
CA SER A 32 -11.18 -14.73 -4.99
C SER A 32 -10.54 -14.44 -6.35
N PHE A 33 -9.27 -14.03 -6.37
CA PHE A 33 -8.54 -13.80 -7.60
C PHE A 33 -8.36 -15.09 -8.41
N ALA A 34 -7.97 -16.19 -7.76
CA ALA A 34 -7.81 -17.49 -8.41
C ALA A 34 -9.14 -18.00 -8.99
N VAL A 35 -10.24 -17.90 -8.25
CA VAL A 35 -11.58 -18.26 -8.72
C VAL A 35 -11.98 -17.43 -9.95
N SER A 36 -11.74 -16.11 -9.91
CA SER A 36 -12.02 -15.21 -11.04
C SER A 36 -11.21 -15.58 -12.28
N LEU A 37 -9.90 -15.83 -12.13
CA LEU A 37 -9.02 -16.26 -13.22
C LEU A 37 -9.51 -17.55 -13.88
N VAL A 38 -9.89 -18.54 -13.07
CA VAL A 38 -10.42 -19.83 -13.54
C VAL A 38 -11.74 -19.62 -14.25
N ALA A 39 -12.65 -18.81 -13.70
CA ALA A 39 -13.93 -18.52 -14.32
C ALA A 39 -13.78 -17.89 -15.71
N VAL A 40 -12.90 -16.88 -15.85
CA VAL A 40 -12.61 -16.26 -17.15
C VAL A 40 -11.92 -17.25 -18.10
N GLY A 41 -10.95 -18.03 -17.60
CA GLY A 41 -10.26 -19.04 -18.39
C GLY A 41 -11.20 -20.13 -18.93
N LEU A 42 -12.14 -20.60 -18.12
CA LEU A 42 -13.19 -21.52 -18.55
C LEU A 42 -14.13 -20.86 -19.56
N GLY A 43 -14.48 -19.59 -19.36
CA GLY A 43 -15.27 -18.82 -20.32
C GLY A 43 -14.60 -18.76 -21.69
N ILE A 44 -13.29 -18.53 -21.74
CA ILE A 44 -12.50 -18.55 -22.98
C ILE A 44 -12.46 -19.96 -23.58
N ALA A 45 -12.34 -21.01 -22.76
CA ALA A 45 -12.27 -22.39 -23.22
C ALA A 45 -13.57 -22.88 -23.88
N TYR A 46 -14.73 -22.56 -23.28
CA TYR A 46 -16.06 -22.95 -23.76
C TYR A 46 -16.64 -22.01 -24.82
N LEU A 47 -15.96 -20.92 -25.16
CA LEU A 47 -16.42 -19.98 -26.16
C LEU A 47 -16.43 -20.65 -27.56
N PRO A 48 -17.57 -20.66 -28.29
CA PRO A 48 -17.67 -21.27 -29.61
C PRO A 48 -17.10 -20.33 -30.69
N VAL A 49 -15.77 -20.17 -30.68
CA VAL A 49 -15.03 -19.32 -31.62
C VAL A 49 -13.88 -20.08 -32.26
N ASP A 50 -13.30 -19.48 -33.30
CA ASP A 50 -12.12 -20.00 -33.95
C ASP A 50 -10.94 -20.17 -32.95
N PRO A 51 -10.16 -21.27 -33.03
CA PRO A 51 -9.04 -21.52 -32.13
C PRO A 51 -8.01 -20.38 -32.09
N TRP A 52 -7.82 -19.64 -33.18
CA TRP A 52 -6.89 -18.52 -33.25
C TRP A 52 -7.35 -17.35 -32.39
N VAL A 53 -8.64 -17.00 -32.46
CA VAL A 53 -9.26 -15.96 -31.62
C VAL A 53 -9.16 -16.35 -30.14
N ARG A 54 -9.43 -17.62 -29.84
CA ARG A 54 -9.28 -18.15 -28.47
C ARG A 54 -7.84 -18.05 -27.96
N GLY A 55 -6.86 -18.32 -28.83
CA GLY A 55 -5.44 -18.14 -28.53
C GLY A 55 -5.10 -16.68 -28.21
N PHE A 56 -5.55 -15.75 -29.04
CA PHE A 56 -5.36 -14.30 -28.81
C PHE A 56 -5.94 -13.84 -27.47
N LEU A 57 -7.17 -14.25 -27.14
CA LEU A 57 -7.80 -13.92 -25.85
C LEU A 57 -7.04 -14.51 -24.67
N THR A 58 -6.54 -15.74 -24.79
CA THR A 58 -5.76 -16.40 -23.74
C THR A 58 -4.46 -15.66 -23.47
N VAL A 59 -3.71 -15.33 -24.52
CA VAL A 59 -2.45 -14.57 -24.40
C VAL A 59 -2.71 -13.17 -23.86
N GLY A 60 -3.77 -12.50 -24.33
CA GLY A 60 -4.20 -11.20 -23.83
C GLY A 60 -4.50 -11.23 -22.33
N LEU A 61 -5.29 -12.20 -21.87
CA LEU A 61 -5.59 -12.41 -20.45
C LEU A 61 -4.32 -12.59 -19.62
N LEU A 62 -3.42 -13.50 -20.04
CA LEU A 62 -2.17 -13.78 -19.34
C LEU A 62 -1.27 -12.54 -19.27
N TYR A 63 -1.15 -11.81 -20.38
CA TYR A 63 -0.34 -10.60 -20.44
C TYR A 63 -0.89 -9.48 -19.55
N THR A 64 -2.21 -9.23 -19.62
CA THR A 64 -2.88 -8.24 -18.77
C THR A 64 -2.71 -8.55 -17.29
N VAL A 65 -2.90 -9.81 -16.88
CA VAL A 65 -2.72 -10.24 -15.48
C VAL A 65 -1.27 -10.04 -15.04
N THR A 66 -0.31 -10.46 -15.85
CA THR A 66 1.12 -10.31 -15.55
C THR A 66 1.51 -8.83 -15.39
N SER A 67 1.07 -7.96 -16.32
CA SER A 67 1.33 -6.53 -16.28
C SER A 67 0.70 -5.86 -15.04
N ALA A 68 -0.54 -6.21 -14.71
CA ALA A 68 -1.23 -5.72 -13.51
C ALA A 68 -0.48 -6.10 -12.22
N PHE A 69 0.04 -7.33 -12.13
CA PHE A 69 0.86 -7.74 -10.99
C PHE A 69 2.19 -7.02 -10.90
N THR A 70 2.85 -6.76 -12.03
CA THR A 70 4.08 -5.96 -12.07
C THR A 70 3.81 -4.54 -11.57
N LEU A 71 2.75 -3.91 -12.08
CA LEU A 71 2.32 -2.59 -11.62
C LEU A 71 2.00 -2.58 -10.12
N ALA A 72 1.28 -3.60 -9.62
CA ALA A 72 0.97 -3.74 -8.21
C ALA A 72 2.24 -3.86 -7.33
N LYS A 73 3.27 -4.59 -7.81
CA LYS A 73 4.58 -4.62 -7.15
C LYS A 73 5.20 -3.23 -7.12
N CYS A 74 5.30 -2.54 -8.25
CA CYS A 74 5.87 -1.19 -8.30
C CYS A 74 5.16 -0.21 -7.35
N VAL A 75 3.83 -0.30 -7.23
CA VAL A 75 3.05 0.52 -6.27
C VAL A 75 3.41 0.16 -4.83
N ARG A 76 3.51 -1.13 -4.50
CA ARG A 76 3.91 -1.59 -3.16
C ARG A 76 5.33 -1.15 -2.81
N ASP A 77 6.26 -1.28 -3.75
CA ASP A 77 7.67 -0.90 -3.57
C ASP A 77 7.76 0.60 -3.25
N ARG A 78 7.02 1.45 -3.96
CA ARG A 78 6.93 2.91 -3.68
C ARG A 78 6.38 3.23 -2.29
N GLN A 79 5.40 2.47 -1.81
CA GLN A 79 4.84 2.63 -0.47
C GLN A 79 5.86 2.21 0.61
N GLN A 80 6.61 1.13 0.37
CA GLN A 80 7.66 0.67 1.28
C GLN A 80 8.82 1.67 1.36
N ASP A 81 9.29 2.17 0.22
CA ASP A 81 10.36 3.19 0.18
C ASP A 81 9.98 4.43 0.99
N THR A 82 8.77 4.96 0.78
CA THR A 82 8.26 6.15 1.50
C THR A 82 8.19 5.90 3.01
N TYR A 83 7.71 4.73 3.43
CA TYR A 83 7.65 4.37 4.84
C TYR A 83 9.04 4.26 5.47
N LEU A 84 9.99 3.61 4.80
CA LEU A 84 11.35 3.43 5.31
C LEU A 84 12.11 4.76 5.46
N VAL A 85 12.03 5.65 4.46
CA VAL A 85 12.65 6.98 4.53
C VAL A 85 12.15 7.75 5.74
N SER A 86 10.83 7.77 5.98
CA SER A 86 10.26 8.46 7.15
C SER A 86 10.80 7.92 8.48
N ARG A 87 11.04 6.62 8.61
CA ARG A 87 11.57 6.01 9.84
C ARG A 87 13.04 6.34 10.05
N VAL A 88 13.83 6.40 8.97
CA VAL A 88 15.23 6.82 9.03
C VAL A 88 15.31 8.30 9.42
N ASP A 89 14.49 9.15 8.82
CA ASP A 89 14.45 10.58 9.15
C ASP A 89 14.05 10.81 10.62
N GLN A 90 13.04 10.09 11.13
CA GLN A 90 12.69 10.14 12.56
C GLN A 90 13.86 9.72 13.45
N ALA A 91 14.51 8.59 13.17
CA ALA A 91 15.67 8.15 13.96
C ALA A 91 16.87 9.10 13.88
N ARG A 92 17.06 9.78 12.73
CA ARG A 92 18.09 10.81 12.56
C ARG A 92 17.74 12.06 13.34
N LEU A 93 16.49 12.52 13.29
CA LEU A 93 15.99 13.63 14.09
C LEU A 93 16.10 13.33 15.59
N ASP A 94 15.70 12.14 16.03
CA ASP A 94 15.83 11.70 17.42
C ASP A 94 17.29 11.72 17.88
N LYS A 95 18.21 11.29 17.02
CA LYS A 95 19.64 11.37 17.32
C LYS A 95 20.13 12.81 17.43
N LEU A 96 19.74 13.68 16.50
CA LEU A 96 20.11 15.11 16.55
C LEU A 96 19.55 15.80 17.80
N LEU A 97 18.32 15.46 18.19
CA LEU A 97 17.70 15.96 19.43
C LEU A 97 18.38 15.39 20.69
N ALA A 98 18.88 14.16 20.66
CA ALA A 98 19.61 13.57 21.78
C ALA A 98 21.04 14.10 21.90
N GLU A 99 21.70 14.40 20.78
CA GLU A 99 23.07 14.90 20.70
C GLU A 99 23.13 16.43 20.90
N HIS A 100 22.03 17.14 20.63
CA HIS A 100 21.78 18.52 21.01
C HIS A 100 20.51 18.58 21.86
N ASP A 101 20.65 18.36 23.16
CA ASP A 101 19.59 18.50 24.16
C ASP A 101 19.48 19.98 24.60
N PRO A 102 18.57 20.79 24.02
CA PRO A 102 18.42 22.20 24.39
C PRO A 102 17.83 22.41 25.79
N PHE A 103 17.43 21.35 26.51
CA PHE A 103 16.85 21.44 27.86
C PHE A 103 17.83 21.08 28.98
N ARG A 104 19.07 20.72 28.66
CA ARG A 104 20.19 20.71 29.61
C ARG A 104 20.89 22.08 29.61
N GLU A 105 20.28 23.06 30.27
CA GLU A 105 21.05 24.18 30.81
C GLU A 105 21.76 23.68 32.10
N PRO A 106 23.10 23.70 32.18
CA PRO A 106 23.79 23.61 33.45
C PRO A 106 23.58 24.91 34.25
N ALA A 107 23.49 24.75 35.57
CA ALA A 107 23.37 25.80 36.58
C ALA A 107 24.36 26.97 36.43
#